data_AF-A0A6G5RRA7-F1
#
_entry.id   AF-A0A6G5RRA7-F1
#
_cell.length_a   1.000
_cell.length_b   1.000
_cell.length_c   1.000
_cell.angle_alpha   90.00
_cell.angle_beta   90.00
_cell.angle_gamma   90.00
#
_symmetry.space_group_name_H-M   'P 1'
#
loop_
_entity.id
_entity.type
_entity.pdbx_description
1 polymer ?
#
loop_
_entity_poly.entity_id
_entity_poly.type
_entity_poly.pdbx_seq_one_letter_code
_entity_poly.pdbx_strand_id
1 'polypeptide(L)'
;MNSDLSPTHSAVELGNLVELHRLLLAGADVHEEHDGLTLLHAAVDAEIDSHTQTGKPLHVDATALLLAHGADPQRKSGGGSGVSAHHMAFVSGHWLACALFEAWTARSQSGS
;
A
#
# COMPACT_ATOMS: atom_id res chain seq x y z
N MET A 1 9.58 20.09 -9.35
CA MET A 1 8.57 19.31 -8.60
C MET A 1 7.55 18.92 -9.64
N ASN A 2 7.57 17.66 -10.11
CA ASN A 2 6.51 17.16 -10.98
C ASN A 2 5.37 16.75 -10.05
N SER A 3 4.37 17.62 -9.93
CA SER A 3 3.30 17.54 -8.93
C SER A 3 2.19 16.53 -9.25
N ASP A 4 2.36 15.73 -10.31
CA ASP A 4 1.33 14.79 -10.74
C ASP A 4 1.70 13.40 -10.23
N LEU A 5 0.88 12.90 -9.30
CA LEU A 5 0.88 11.49 -8.89
C LEU A 5 0.92 10.60 -10.14
N SER A 6 1.67 9.51 -10.07
CA SER A 6 1.59 8.50 -11.14
C SER A 6 0.14 8.00 -11.25
N PRO A 7 -0.26 7.42 -12.40
CA PRO A 7 -1.59 6.82 -12.54
C PRO A 7 -1.86 5.75 -11.48
N THR A 8 -0.85 4.96 -11.10
CA THR A 8 -1.00 3.89 -10.11
C THR A 8 -1.16 4.45 -8.69
N HIS A 9 -0.37 5.46 -8.30
CA HIS A 9 -0.58 6.16 -7.03
C HIS A 9 -1.94 6.84 -6.98
N SER A 10 -2.35 7.53 -8.06
CA SER A 10 -3.67 8.16 -8.14
C SER A 10 -4.81 7.14 -7.94
N ALA A 11 -4.68 5.93 -8.50
CA ALA A 11 -5.67 4.88 -8.32
C ALA A 11 -5.73 4.37 -6.86
N VAL A 12 -4.59 4.31 -6.17
CA VAL A 12 -4.53 3.96 -4.73
C VAL A 12 -5.19 5.04 -3.87
N GLU A 13 -4.77 6.31 -4.03
CA GLU A 13 -5.29 7.46 -3.28
C GLU A 13 -6.81 7.62 -3.42
N LEU A 14 -7.33 7.37 -4.62
CA LEU A 14 -8.77 7.44 -4.90
C LEU A 14 -9.55 6.19 -4.50
N GLY A 15 -8.88 5.14 -4.00
CA GLY A 15 -9.50 3.84 -3.71
C GLY A 15 -10.09 3.14 -4.93
N ASN A 16 -9.62 3.47 -6.14
CA ASN A 16 -10.13 2.90 -7.39
C ASN A 16 -9.48 1.53 -7.69
N LEU A 17 -9.96 0.51 -7.00
CA LEU A 17 -9.42 -0.86 -7.08
C LEU A 17 -9.47 -1.46 -8.49
N VAL A 18 -10.48 -1.11 -9.30
CA VAL A 18 -10.61 -1.61 -10.67
C VAL A 18 -9.48 -1.07 -11.54
N GLU A 19 -9.22 0.23 -11.45
CA GLU A 19 -8.12 0.84 -12.21
C GLU A 19 -6.76 0.42 -11.69
N LEU A 20 -6.59 0.35 -10.38
CA LEU A 20 -5.36 -0.18 -9.77
C LEU A 20 -5.05 -1.59 -10.26
N HIS A 21 -6.03 -2.49 -10.25
CA HIS A 21 -5.86 -3.85 -10.74
C HIS A 21 -5.50 -3.87 -12.23
N ARG A 22 -6.17 -3.05 -13.04
CA ARG A 22 -5.90 -2.93 -14.48
C ARG A 22 -4.47 -2.47 -14.76
N LEU A 23 -3.98 -1.48 -14.01
CA LEU A 23 -2.61 -0.95 -14.15
C LEU A 23 -1.56 -1.99 -13.76
N LEU A 24 -1.77 -2.70 -12.65
CA LEU A 24 -0.86 -3.78 -12.21
C LEU A 24 -0.79 -4.91 -13.25
N LEU A 25 -1.92 -5.33 -13.81
CA LEU A 25 -1.96 -6.31 -14.91
C LEU A 25 -1.28 -5.82 -16.19
N ALA A 26 -1.26 -4.51 -16.43
CA ALA A 26 -0.55 -3.90 -17.56
C ALA A 26 0.98 -3.79 -17.33
N GLY A 27 1.49 -4.26 -16.19
CA GLY A 27 2.92 -4.26 -15.86
C GLY A 27 3.39 -2.99 -15.14
N ALA A 28 2.48 -2.23 -14.52
CA ALA A 28 2.89 -1.18 -13.58
C ALA A 28 3.76 -1.79 -12.47
N ASP A 29 4.82 -1.08 -12.08
CA ASP A 29 5.71 -1.54 -11.02
C ASP A 29 4.99 -1.45 -9.66
N VAL A 30 4.75 -2.61 -9.04
CA VAL A 30 4.08 -2.70 -7.73
C VAL A 30 4.89 -2.05 -6.60
N HIS A 31 6.18 -1.80 -6.83
CA HIS A 31 7.07 -1.12 -5.90
C HIS A 31 7.40 0.31 -6.32
N GLU A 32 6.70 0.88 -7.32
CA GLU A 32 6.97 2.27 -7.71
C GLU A 32 6.85 3.21 -6.51
N GLU A 33 7.66 4.26 -6.53
CA GLU A 33 7.65 5.29 -5.50
C GLU A 33 7.21 6.64 -6.08
N HIS A 34 6.36 7.35 -5.34
CA HIS A 34 6.05 8.75 -5.55
C HIS A 34 6.33 9.54 -4.26
N ASP A 35 7.13 10.59 -4.36
CA ASP A 35 7.61 11.37 -3.21
C ASP A 35 8.14 10.52 -2.04
N GLY A 36 8.76 9.39 -2.38
CA GLY A 36 9.35 8.50 -1.38
C GLY A 36 8.35 7.63 -0.63
N LEU A 37 7.15 7.45 -1.17
CA LEU A 37 6.16 6.49 -0.70
C LEU A 37 5.98 5.42 -1.78
N THR A 38 6.01 4.14 -1.39
CA THR A 38 5.59 3.07 -2.31
C THR A 38 4.07 3.01 -2.36
N LEU A 39 3.51 2.27 -3.33
CA LEU A 39 2.07 2.02 -3.39
C LEU A 39 1.49 1.44 -2.08
N LEU A 40 2.23 0.61 -1.35
CA LEU A 40 1.78 0.11 -0.05
C LEU A 40 1.76 1.18 1.04
N HIS A 41 2.64 2.17 1.00
CA HIS A 41 2.57 3.30 1.93
C HIS A 41 1.34 4.15 1.64
N ALA A 42 1.13 4.50 0.36
CA ALA A 42 -0.05 5.24 -0.09
C ALA A 42 -1.36 4.52 0.27
N ALA A 43 -1.43 3.19 0.13
CA ALA A 43 -2.62 2.42 0.49
C ALA A 43 -2.92 2.50 1.99
N VAL A 44 -1.90 2.34 2.85
CA VAL A 44 -2.07 2.45 4.31
C VAL A 44 -2.54 3.85 4.71
N ASP A 45 -1.96 4.89 4.11
CA ASP A 45 -2.33 6.28 4.39
C ASP A 45 -3.78 6.57 3.95
N ALA A 46 -4.13 6.25 2.70
CA ALA A 46 -5.46 6.47 2.14
C ALA A 46 -6.57 5.69 2.87
N GLU A 47 -6.29 4.45 3.31
CA GLU A 47 -7.25 3.64 4.06
C GLU A 47 -7.53 4.21 5.46
N ILE A 48 -6.51 4.74 6.15
CA ILE A 48 -6.66 5.47 7.42
C ILE A 48 -7.43 6.77 7.20
N ASP A 49 -7.03 7.57 6.22
CA ASP A 49 -7.67 8.85 5.93
C ASP A 49 -9.14 8.68 5.59
N SER A 50 -9.47 7.70 4.74
CA SER A 50 -10.86 7.35 4.42
C SER A 50 -11.65 6.94 5.66
N HIS A 51 -11.06 6.10 6.53
CA HIS A 51 -11.68 5.72 7.80
C HIS A 51 -11.94 6.93 8.70
N THR A 52 -10.94 7.77 8.92
CA THR A 52 -11.01 8.95 9.79
C THR A 52 -11.98 10.00 9.28
N GLN A 53 -12.00 10.25 7.96
CA GLN A 53 -12.85 11.28 7.36
C GLN A 53 -14.32 10.85 7.26
N THR A 54 -14.57 9.57 7.00
CA THR A 54 -15.94 9.08 6.75
C THR A 54 -16.58 8.41 7.96
N GLY A 55 -15.78 7.97 8.94
CA GLY A 55 -16.22 7.14 10.07
C GLY A 55 -16.66 5.72 9.68
N LYS A 56 -16.50 5.32 8.42
CA LYS A 56 -16.78 3.95 7.97
C LYS A 56 -15.74 2.99 8.54
N PRO A 57 -16.04 1.67 8.64
CA PRO A 57 -15.06 0.69 9.11
C PRO A 57 -13.76 0.74 8.31
N LEU A 58 -12.63 0.67 9.00
CA LEU A 58 -11.31 0.52 8.41
C LEU A 58 -11.24 -0.78 7.57
N HIS A 59 -10.67 -0.70 6.38
CA HIS A 59 -10.52 -1.81 5.44
C HIS A 59 -9.10 -1.85 4.88
N VAL A 60 -8.78 -2.92 4.13
CA VAL A 60 -7.44 -3.16 3.56
C VAL A 60 -7.51 -3.59 2.10
N ASP A 61 -8.53 -3.13 1.35
CA ASP A 61 -8.79 -3.62 0.00
C ASP A 61 -7.66 -3.30 -0.98
N ALA A 62 -7.10 -2.07 -0.93
CA ALA A 62 -5.99 -1.68 -1.79
C ALA A 62 -4.69 -2.36 -1.33
N THR A 63 -4.48 -2.40 -0.02
CA THR A 63 -3.35 -3.10 0.61
C THR A 63 -3.33 -4.58 0.21
N ALA A 64 -4.47 -5.28 0.30
CA ALA A 64 -4.60 -6.69 -0.05
C ALA A 64 -4.36 -6.93 -1.55
N LEU A 65 -4.85 -6.04 -2.41
CA LEU A 65 -4.63 -6.13 -3.84
C LEU A 65 -3.14 -6.02 -4.19
N LEU A 66 -2.43 -5.05 -3.62
CA LEU A 66 -1.00 -4.87 -3.85
C LEU A 66 -0.19 -6.08 -3.39
N LEU A 67 -0.50 -6.63 -2.21
CA LEU A 67 0.15 -7.85 -1.70
C LEU A 67 -0.10 -9.08 -2.60
N ALA A 68 -1.29 -9.17 -3.21
CA ALA A 68 -1.60 -10.22 -4.17
C ALA A 68 -0.77 -10.11 -5.46
N HIS A 69 -0.32 -8.90 -5.80
CA HIS A 69 0.61 -8.62 -6.90
C HIS A 69 2.09 -8.63 -6.47
N GLY A 70 2.39 -9.10 -5.25
CA GLY A 70 3.77 -9.30 -4.79
C GLY A 70 4.41 -8.05 -4.18
N ALA A 71 3.63 -7.04 -3.81
CA ALA A 71 4.16 -5.93 -3.03
C ALA A 71 4.81 -6.43 -1.72
N ASP A 72 5.97 -5.88 -1.37
CA ASP A 72 6.73 -6.28 -0.19
C ASP A 72 6.49 -5.25 0.93
N PRO A 73 5.80 -5.63 2.00
CA PRO A 73 5.49 -4.72 3.10
C PRO A 73 6.70 -4.38 3.99
N GLN A 74 7.81 -5.12 3.86
CA GLN A 74 9.07 -4.85 4.59
C GLN A 74 10.03 -3.98 3.79
N ARG A 75 9.77 -3.77 2.48
CA ARG A 75 10.56 -2.85 1.65
C ARG A 75 10.49 -1.45 2.25
N LYS A 76 11.66 -0.90 2.54
CA LYS A 76 11.81 0.50 2.95
C LYS A 76 11.68 1.40 1.73
N SER A 77 11.00 2.51 1.87
CA SER A 77 11.00 3.51 0.80
C SER A 77 12.37 4.17 0.65
N GLY A 78 12.78 4.43 -0.58
CA GLY A 78 14.07 5.04 -0.90
C GLY A 78 14.04 6.56 -0.82
N GLY A 79 12.95 7.19 -1.26
CA GLY A 79 12.85 8.67 -1.34
C GLY A 79 12.29 9.37 -0.10
N GLY A 80 11.72 8.63 0.86
CA GLY A 80 10.89 9.18 1.94
C GLY A 80 11.57 9.08 3.32
N SER A 81 10.80 8.69 4.34
CA SER A 81 11.31 8.51 5.71
C SER A 81 12.23 7.29 5.88
N GLY A 82 12.38 6.46 4.85
CA GLY A 82 13.22 5.25 4.91
C GLY A 82 12.61 4.12 5.73
N VAL A 83 11.31 4.20 6.04
CA VAL A 83 10.57 3.16 6.76
C VAL A 83 9.83 2.25 5.77
N SER A 84 9.36 1.11 6.26
CA SER A 84 8.51 0.21 5.48
C SER A 84 7.03 0.53 5.67
N ALA A 85 6.19 0.08 4.74
CA ALA A 85 4.74 0.23 4.85
C ALA A 85 4.20 -0.49 6.10
N HIS A 86 4.82 -1.61 6.49
CA HIS A 86 4.50 -2.27 7.75
C HIS A 86 4.80 -1.39 8.98
N HIS A 87 5.96 -0.73 9.01
CA HIS A 87 6.28 0.19 10.11
C HIS A 87 5.29 1.36 10.16
N MET A 88 4.95 1.94 9.01
CA MET A 88 3.93 2.99 8.90
C MET A 88 2.57 2.53 9.44
N ALA A 89 2.09 1.36 9.02
CA ALA A 89 0.83 0.79 9.52
C ALA A 89 0.84 0.61 11.05
N PHE A 90 1.97 0.16 11.60
CA PHE A 90 2.12 0.00 13.05
C PHE A 90 2.05 1.33 13.80
N VAL A 91 2.81 2.35 13.38
CA VAL A 91 2.84 3.65 14.08
C VAL A 91 1.53 4.42 13.93
N SER A 92 0.82 4.26 12.81
CA SER A 92 -0.47 4.90 12.54
C SER A 92 -1.65 4.12 13.13
N GLY A 93 -1.42 2.97 13.77
CA GLY A 93 -2.47 2.17 14.40
C GLY A 93 -3.37 1.41 13.42
N HIS A 94 -2.93 1.21 12.18
CA HIS A 94 -3.66 0.45 11.15
C HIS A 94 -3.53 -1.07 11.38
N TRP A 95 -4.12 -1.55 12.49
CA TRP A 95 -3.98 -2.93 12.96
C TRP A 95 -4.35 -3.99 11.91
N LEU A 96 -5.33 -3.71 11.04
CA LEU A 96 -5.75 -4.64 9.99
C LEU A 96 -4.67 -4.83 8.92
N ALA A 97 -3.95 -3.76 8.55
CA ALA A 97 -2.84 -3.83 7.61
C ALA A 97 -1.65 -4.56 8.23
N CYS A 98 -1.34 -4.30 9.52
CA CYS A 98 -0.29 -5.05 10.24
C CYS A 98 -0.56 -6.56 10.23
N ALA A 99 -1.77 -6.97 10.62
CA ALA A 99 -2.15 -8.38 10.65
C ALA A 99 -2.04 -9.03 9.27
N LEU A 100 -2.43 -8.31 8.22
CA LEU A 100 -2.34 -8.78 6.85
C LEU A 100 -0.88 -8.92 6.37
N PHE A 101 -0.01 -7.95 6.69
CA PHE A 101 1.41 -8.01 6.37
C PHE A 101 2.14 -9.14 7.08
N GLU A 102 1.83 -9.37 8.35
CA GLU A 102 2.36 -10.49 9.14
C GLU A 102 1.95 -11.84 8.53
N ALA A 103 0.66 -11.99 8.19
CA ALA A 103 0.15 -13.21 7.55
C ALA A 103 0.79 -13.46 6.17
N TRP A 104 0.95 -12.42 5.36
CA TRP A 104 1.61 -12.51 4.06
C TRP A 104 3.08 -12.92 4.19
N THR A 105 3.81 -12.30 5.13
CA THR A 105 5.24 -12.60 5.38
C THR A 105 5.43 -14.03 5.85
N ALA A 106 4.60 -14.51 6.77
CA ALA A 106 4.65 -15.89 7.27
C ALA A 106 4.44 -16.93 6.14
N ARG A 107 3.56 -16.63 5.18
CA ARG A 107 3.33 -17.47 4.01
C ARG A 107 4.50 -17.46 3.03
N SER A 108 5.11 -16.30 2.81
CA SER A 108 6.27 -16.19 1.90
C SER A 108 7.49 -16.95 2.42
N GLN A 109 7.63 -17.12 3.74
CA GLN A 109 8.72 -17.87 4.37
C GLN A 109 8.50 -19.39 4.39
N SER A 110 7.26 -19.88 4.35
CA SER A 110 6.95 -21.31 4.37
C SER A 110 6.97 -21.98 2.98
N GLY A 111 7.11 -21.19 1.91
CA GLY A 111 7.22 -21.66 0.53
C GLY A 111 8.63 -21.63 -0.07
N SER A 112 9.67 -21.33 0.73
CA SER A 112 11.09 -21.33 0.32
C SER A 112 11.84 -22.58 0.77
#